data_AF-A0A2G6FJY2-F1
#
_entry.id   AF-A0A2G6FJY2-F1
#
_cell.length_a   1.000
_cell.length_b   1.000
_cell.length_c   1.000
_cell.angle_alpha   90.00
_cell.angle_beta   90.00
_cell.angle_gamma   90.00
#
_symmetry.space_group_name_H-M   'P 1'
#
loop_
_entity.id
_entity.type
_entity.pdbx_description
1 polymer ?
#
loop_
_entity_poly.entity_id
_entity_poly.type
_entity_poly.pdbx_seq_one_letter_code
_entity_poly.pdbx_strand_id
1 'polypeptide(L)' 'MTREEIMQIIEDENIQFFRLQFVDIFGFMKNVALPKSQIEKALDGK' A
#
# COMPACT_ATOMS: atom_id res chain seq x y z
N MET A 1 -13.94 3.79 -3.50
CA MET A 1 -12.54 3.33 -3.65
C MET A 1 -12.53 1.90 -4.09
N THR A 2 -12.69 1.69 -5.40
CA THR A 2 -12.39 0.44 -6.08
C THR A 2 -10.89 0.32 -6.31
N ARG A 3 -10.42 -0.87 -6.70
CA ARG A 3 -9.02 -1.10 -7.06
C ARG A 3 -8.58 -0.17 -8.20
N GLU A 4 -9.44 0.05 -9.18
CA GLU A 4 -9.16 0.93 -10.32
C GLU A 4 -8.99 2.39 -9.88
N GLU A 5 -9.86 2.89 -8.99
CA GLU A 5 -9.76 4.27 -8.47
C GLU A 5 -8.44 4.48 -7.70
N ILE A 6 -8.00 3.49 -6.92
CA ILE A 6 -6.72 3.55 -6.21
C ILE A 6 -5.55 3.61 -7.19
N MET A 7 -5.57 2.77 -8.23
CA MET A 7 -4.49 2.74 -9.23
C MET A 7 -4.44 4.04 -10.05
N GLN A 8 -5.58 4.65 -10.36
CA GLN A 8 -5.62 5.96 -11.02
C GLN A 8 -4.97 7.04 -10.16
N ILE A 9 -5.33 7.13 -8.88
CA ILE A 9 -4.71 8.10 -7.94
C ILE A 9 -3.19 7.91 -7.87
N ILE A 10 -2.73 6.66 -7.86
CA ILE A 10 -1.29 6.35 -7.80
C ILE A 10 -0.55 6.86 -9.03
N GLU A 11 -1.13 6.72 -10.23
CA GLU A 11 -0.54 7.23 -11.47
C GLU A 11 -0.62 8.76 -11.55
N ASP A 12 -1.79 9.34 -11.24
CA ASP A 12 -2.05 10.78 -11.34
C ASP A 12 -1.16 11.58 -10.38
N GLU A 13 -0.99 11.10 -9.15
CA GLU A 13 -0.13 11.72 -8.13
C GLU A 13 1.33 11.24 -8.20
N ASN A 14 1.67 10.40 -9.19
CA ASN A 14 3.02 9.86 -9.39
C ASN A 14 3.63 9.22 -8.12
N ILE A 15 2.83 8.45 -7.37
CA ILE A 15 3.23 7.86 -6.08
C ILE A 15 4.23 6.74 -6.32
N GLN A 16 5.45 6.90 -5.81
CA GLN A 16 6.54 5.92 -5.97
C GLN A 16 6.68 4.96 -4.78
N PHE A 17 6.22 5.35 -3.60
CA PHE A 17 6.39 4.61 -2.36
C PHE A 17 5.12 4.62 -1.50
N PHE A 18 4.84 3.47 -0.89
CA PHE A 18 3.70 3.25 -0.01
C PHE A 18 4.21 2.89 1.38
N ARG A 19 3.56 3.43 2.41
CA ARG A 19 3.76 3.00 3.80
C ARG A 19 2.50 2.28 4.26
N LEU A 20 2.61 0.99 4.47
CA LEU A 20 1.56 0.21 5.12
C LEU A 20 1.78 0.28 6.63
N GLN A 21 0.76 0.75 7.33
CA GLN A 21 0.73 0.77 8.79
C GLN A 21 -0.28 -0.24 9.28
N PHE A 22 0.15 -1.08 10.21
CA PHE A 22 -0.71 -2.05 10.86
C PHE A 22 -0.31 -2.21 12.32
N VAL A 23 -1.22 -2.78 13.09
CA VAL A 23 -1.00 -3.14 14.48
C VAL A 23 -0.96 -4.65 14.56
N ASP A 24 0.08 -5.18 15.20
CA ASP A 24 0.16 -6.63 15.43
C ASP A 24 -0.76 -7.08 16.57
N ILE A 25 -0.85 -8.39 16.79
CA ILE A 25 -1.71 -8.98 17.83
C ILE A 25 -1.35 -8.50 19.25
N PHE A 26 -0.10 -8.06 19.46
CA PHE A 26 0.37 -7.57 20.76
C PHE A 26 0.19 -6.06 20.93
N GLY A 27 -0.42 -5.38 19.95
CA GLY A 27 -0.69 -3.94 20.00
C GLY A 27 0.48 -3.07 19.56
N PHE A 28 1.56 -3.64 19.03
CA PHE A 28 2.67 -2.84 18.53
C PHE A 28 2.37 -2.30 17.14
N MET A 29 2.57 -0.99 16.97
CA MET A 29 2.52 -0.35 15.67
C MET A 29 3.71 -0.79 14.82
N LYS A 30 3.43 -1.29 13.63
CA LYS A 30 4.42 -1.63 12.62
C LYS A 30 4.17 -0.80 11.37
N ASN A 31 5.26 -0.51 10.66
CA ASN A 31 5.21 0.15 9.38
C ASN A 31 6.13 -0.60 8.40
N VAL A 32 5.69 -0.72 7.15
CA VAL A 32 6.47 -1.31 6.06
C VAL A 32 6.42 -0.36 4.88
N ALA A 33 7.59 -0.03 4.33
CA ALA A 33 7.73 0.77 3.13
C ALA A 33 7.86 -0.14 1.91
N LEU A 34 7.01 0.06 0.90
CA LEU A 34 6.98 -0.70 -0.34
C LEU A 34 7.16 0.23 -1.54
N PRO A 35 7.93 -0.17 -2.57
CA PRO A 35 7.92 0.55 -3.84
C PRO A 35 6.62 0.27 -4.62
N LYS A 36 6.25 1.17 -5.54
CA LYS A 36 5.09 1.02 -6.44
C LYS A 36 5.06 -0.33 -7.16
N SER A 37 6.20 -0.88 -7.54
CA SER A 37 6.29 -2.19 -8.19
C SER A 37 5.75 -3.36 -7.35
N GLN A 38 5.58 -3.18 -6.03
CA GLN A 38 5.05 -4.20 -5.13
C GLN A 38 3.66 -3.87 -4.58
N ILE A 39 3.07 -2.73 -4.93
CA ILE A 39 1.75 -2.35 -4.41
C ILE A 39 0.64 -3.27 -4.93
N GLU A 40 0.71 -3.71 -6.19
CA GLU A 40 -0.28 -4.62 -6.76
C GLU A 40 -0.33 -5.95 -5.99
N LYS A 41 0.85 -6.49 -5.63
CA LYS A 41 0.94 -7.72 -4.83
C LYS A 41 0.38 -7.52 -3.43
N ALA A 42 0.70 -6.38 -2.81
CA ALA A 42 0.21 -6.03 -1.48
C ALA A 42 -1.32 -5.85 -1.45
N LEU A 43 -1.91 -5.30 -2.51
CA LEU A 43 -3.37 -5.16 -2.66
C LEU A 43 -4.07 -6.51 -2.88
N ASP A 44 -3.40 -7.45 -3.56
CA ASP A 44 -3.93 -8.80 -3.81
C ASP A 44 -3.70 -9.76 -2.62
N GLY A 45 -3.08 -9.29 -1.53
CA GLY A 45 -2.82 -10.07 -0.32
C GLY A 45 -1.76 -11.18 -0.48
N LYS A 46 -0.83 -11.00 -1.43
CA LYS A 46 0.25 -11.95 -1.73
C LYS A 46 1.64 -11.42 -1.40
#